data_AF-A0A1J5RZR7-F1
#
_entry.id   AF-A0A1J5RZR7-F1
#
_cell.length_a   1.000
_cell.length_b   1.000
_cell.length_c   1.000
_cell.angle_alpha   90.00
_cell.angle_beta   90.00
_cell.angle_gamma   90.00
#
_symmetry.space_group_name_H-M   'P 1'
#
loop_
_entity.id
_entity.type
_entity.pdbx_description
1 polymer ?
#
loop_
_entity_poly.entity_id
_entity_poly.type
_entity_poly.pdbx_seq_one_letter_code
_entity_poly.pdbx_strand_id
1 'polypeptide(L)'
;MNEILQLLKTRGERLDSEIAEATGISLAKVRAHLSELTARGEVMSCHSTRYVKGKKIEGIRCRVAGYIPPAAPGRKSKAQLKLS
;
A
#
# COMPACT_ATOMS: atom_id res chain seq x y z
N MET A 1 5.67 -10.20 -11.92
CA MET A 1 6.44 -9.70 -10.74
C MET A 1 6.22 -8.20 -10.51
N ASN A 2 6.31 -7.34 -11.54
CA ASN A 2 6.13 -5.88 -11.39
C ASN A 2 4.68 -5.40 -11.29
N GLU A 3 3.68 -6.23 -11.62
CA GLU A 3 2.28 -5.80 -11.67
C GLU A 3 1.72 -5.41 -10.31
N ILE A 4 2.07 -6.15 -9.24
CA ILE A 4 1.71 -5.79 -7.87
C ILE A 4 2.34 -4.45 -7.49
N LEU A 5 3.62 -4.25 -7.80
CA LEU A 5 4.31 -3.00 -7.50
C LEU A 5 3.74 -1.82 -8.29
N GLN A 6 3.42 -2.00 -9.58
CA GLN A 6 2.77 -0.99 -10.41
C GLN A 6 1.38 -0.65 -9.86
N LEU A 7 0.59 -1.66 -9.51
CA LEU A 7 -0.73 -1.47 -8.89
C LEU A 7 -0.64 -0.64 -7.61
N LEU A 8 0.33 -0.94 -6.74
CA LEU A 8 0.56 -0.19 -5.50
C LEU A 8 1.04 1.25 -5.76
N LYS A 9 1.83 1.48 -6.81
CA LYS A 9 2.26 2.85 -7.21
C LYS A 9 1.07 3.68 -7.71
N THR A 10 0.18 3.09 -8.51
CA THR A 10 -0.95 3.81 -9.10
C THR A 10 -2.13 3.97 -8.13
N ARG A 11 -2.44 2.93 -7.36
CA ARG A 11 -3.63 2.89 -6.48
C ARG A 11 -3.33 3.17 -5.01
N GLY A 12 -2.04 3.23 -4.65
CA GLY A 12 -1.59 3.42 -3.27
C GLY A 12 -1.70 2.14 -2.44
N GLU A 13 -2.01 2.32 -1.15
CA GLU A 13 -2.12 1.23 -0.19
C GLU A 13 -3.33 0.33 -0.47
N ARG A 14 -3.13 -1.00 -0.45
CA ARG A 14 -4.18 -2.01 -0.70
C ARG A 14 -4.03 -3.25 0.17
N LEU A 15 -5.14 -3.98 0.36
CA LEU A 15 -5.16 -5.30 0.99
C LEU A 15 -4.70 -6.39 0.01
N ASP A 16 -4.10 -7.46 0.53
CA ASP A 16 -3.69 -8.64 -0.24
C ASP A 16 -4.87 -9.26 -1.02
N SER A 17 -6.07 -9.27 -0.45
CA SER A 17 -7.29 -9.71 -1.16
C SER A 17 -7.67 -8.79 -2.33
N GLU A 18 -7.56 -7.47 -2.17
CA GLU A 18 -7.85 -6.52 -3.26
C GLU A 18 -6.79 -6.62 -4.37
N ILE A 19 -5.54 -6.89 -4.01
CA ILE A 19 -4.45 -7.11 -4.96
C ILE A 19 -4.70 -8.40 -5.75
N ALA A 20 -5.11 -9.48 -5.08
CA ALA A 20 -5.48 -10.74 -5.72
C ALA A 20 -6.62 -10.56 -6.73
N GLU A 21 -7.68 -9.84 -6.34
CA GLU A 21 -8.80 -9.52 -7.24
C GLU A 21 -8.35 -8.65 -8.43
N ALA A 22 -7.54 -7.61 -8.18
CA ALA A 22 -7.13 -6.67 -9.22
C ALA A 22 -6.12 -7.27 -10.22
N THR A 23 -5.30 -8.23 -9.79
CA THR A 23 -4.28 -8.87 -10.65
C THR A 23 -4.72 -10.22 -11.21
N GLY A 24 -5.82 -10.80 -10.72
CA GLY A 24 -6.25 -12.15 -11.05
C GLY A 24 -5.33 -13.25 -10.49
N ILE A 25 -4.39 -12.90 -9.61
CA ILE A 25 -3.45 -13.84 -8.99
C ILE A 25 -4.08 -14.42 -7.73
N SER A 26 -3.88 -15.72 -7.48
CA SER A 26 -4.30 -16.36 -6.22
C SER A 26 -3.70 -15.69 -4.99
N LEU A 27 -4.47 -15.57 -3.90
CA LEU A 27 -4.03 -14.95 -2.64
C LEU A 27 -2.70 -15.50 -2.11
N ALA A 28 -2.47 -16.81 -2.21
CA ALA A 28 -1.23 -17.44 -1.76
C ALA A 28 0.00 -16.93 -2.52
N LYS A 29 -0.10 -16.83 -3.85
CA LYS A 29 0.97 -16.25 -4.70
C LYS A 29 1.17 -14.77 -4.43
N VAL A 30 0.11 -14.01 -4.20
CA VAL A 30 0.22 -12.60 -3.80
C VAL A 30 1.00 -12.46 -2.50
N ARG A 31 0.70 -13.27 -1.48
CA ARG A 31 1.43 -13.27 -0.20
C ARG A 31 2.89 -13.66 -0.34
N ALA A 32 3.19 -14.65 -1.18
CA ALA A 32 4.57 -15.03 -1.49
C ALA A 32 5.34 -13.85 -2.13
N HIS A 33 4.77 -13.22 -3.17
CA HIS A 33 5.40 -12.09 -3.83
C HIS A 33 5.54 -10.85 -2.95
N LEU A 34 4.55 -10.58 -2.08
CA LEU A 34 4.65 -9.50 -1.11
C LEU A 34 5.77 -9.76 -0.11
N SER A 35 5.97 -11.00 0.34
CA SER A 35 7.07 -11.36 1.22
C SER A 35 8.42 -11.13 0.55
N GLU A 36 8.57 -11.49 -0.72
CA GLU A 36 9.77 -11.20 -1.51
C GLU A 36 10.02 -9.69 -1.68
N LEU A 37 8.98 -8.90 -1.98
CA LEU A 37 9.07 -7.45 -2.13
C LEU A 37 9.40 -6.74 -0.82
N THR A 38 8.85 -7.23 0.30
CA THR A 38 9.17 -6.73 1.64
C THR A 38 10.60 -7.07 2.02
N ALA A 39 11.10 -8.28 1.72
CA ALA A 39 12.49 -8.65 1.94
C ALA A 39 13.47 -7.78 1.14
N ARG A 40 13.08 -7.34 -0.07
CA ARG A 40 13.84 -6.38 -0.89
C ARG A 40 13.71 -4.91 -0.43
N GLY A 41 12.82 -4.62 0.51
CA GLY A 41 12.57 -3.24 0.98
C GLY A 41 11.78 -2.38 0.00
N GLU A 42 11.14 -2.96 -1.02
CA GLU A 42 10.36 -2.22 -2.02
C GLU A 42 8.93 -1.90 -1.55
N VAL A 43 8.39 -2.76 -0.67
CA VAL A 43 7.01 -2.66 -0.16
C VAL A 43 7.01 -2.85 1.35
N MET A 44 6.31 -1.95 2.04
CA MET A 44 5.97 -2.14 3.45
C MET A 44 4.67 -2.93 3.54
N SER A 45 4.69 -4.03 4.30
CA SER A 45 3.52 -4.85 4.61
C SER A 45 3.22 -4.83 6.11
N CYS A 46 1.93 -4.80 6.48
CA CYS A 46 1.48 -4.90 7.86
C CYS A 46 0.23 -5.78 7.98
N HIS A 47 0.16 -6.55 9.06
CA HIS A 47 -1.05 -7.28 9.41
C HIS A 47 -2.08 -6.29 9.93
N SER A 48 -3.26 -6.29 9.32
CA SER A 48 -4.34 -5.36 9.65
C SER A 48 -5.60 -6.13 9.97
N THR A 49 -6.22 -5.79 11.10
CA THR A 49 -7.57 -6.23 11.45
C THR A 49 -8.48 -5.03 11.39
N ARG A 50 -9.48 -5.05 10.53
CA ARG A 50 -10.47 -3.99 10.37
C ARG A 50 -11.87 -4.52 10.61
N TYR A 51 -12.69 -3.74 11.29
CA TYR A 51 -14.12 -4.02 11.41
C TYR A 51 -14.88 -3.12 10.45
N VAL A 52 -15.54 -3.71 9.44
CA VAL A 52 -16.38 -2.98 8.49
C VAL A 52 -17.82 -3.44 8.69
N LYS A 53 -18.70 -2.51 9.11
CA LYS A 53 -20.11 -2.82 9.44
C LYS A 53 -20.25 -3.98 10.44
N GLY A 54 -19.36 -4.01 11.45
CA GLY A 54 -19.33 -5.07 12.47
C GLY A 54 -18.67 -6.38 12.03
N LYS A 55 -18.31 -6.55 10.74
CA LYS A 55 -17.62 -7.74 10.25
C LYS A 55 -16.10 -7.58 10.38
N LYS A 56 -15.45 -8.56 10.99
CA LYS A 56 -13.99 -8.65 11.09
C LYS A 56 -13.39 -9.00 9.72
N ILE A 57 -12.46 -8.18 9.27
CA ILE A 57 -11.67 -8.37 8.05
C ILE A 57 -10.20 -8.39 8.47
N GLU A 58 -9.56 -9.53 8.29
CA GLU A 58 -8.13 -9.71 8.55
C GLU A 58 -7.39 -9.89 7.23
N GLY A 59 -6.25 -9.24 7.10
CA GLY A 59 -5.43 -9.33 5.91
C GLY A 59 -4.09 -8.63 6.05
N ILE A 60 -3.33 -8.64 4.96
CA ILE A 60 -2.04 -7.96 4.87
C ILE A 60 -2.25 -6.69 4.04
N ARG A 61 -1.98 -5.55 4.65
CA ARG A 61 -2.04 -4.24 4.00
C ARG A 61 -0.65 -3.88 3.50
N CYS A 62 -0.56 -3.49 2.23
CA CYS A 62 0.71 -3.26 1.55
C CYS A 62 0.73 -1.87 0.92
N ARG A 63 1.87 -1.20 1.01
CA ARG A 63 2.15 0.08 0.34
C ARG A 63 3.60 0.14 -0.15
N VAL A 64 3.85 0.94 -1.18
CA VAL A 64 5.21 1.19 -1.67
C VAL A 64 6.07 1.80 -0.56
N ALA A 65 7.28 1.26 -0.37
CA ALA A 65 8.22 1.77 0.61
C ALA A 65 8.68 3.19 0.22
N GLY A 66 8.80 4.08 1.20
CA GLY A 66 9.21 5.48 0.97
C GLY A 66 8.21 6.34 0.19
N TYR A 67 7.00 5.84 -0.13
CA TYR A 67 5.99 6.65 -0.79
C TYR A 67 5.42 7.70 0.16
N ILE A 68 5.61 8.97 -0.21
CA ILE A 68 5.04 10.13 0.47
C ILE A 68 3.81 10.57 -0.33
N PRO A 69 2.59 10.43 0.21
CA PRO A 69 1.39 10.85 -0.51
C PRO A 69 1.42 12.36 -0.78
N PRO A 70 0.85 12.82 -1.91
CA PRO A 70 0.75 14.23 -2.19
C PRO A 70 -0.01 14.96 -1.08
N ALA A 71 0.31 16.25 -0.89
CA ALA A 71 -0.42 17.07 0.06
C ALA A 71 -1.91 17.10 -0.29
N ALA A 72 -2.77 16.97 0.73
CA ALA A 72 -4.21 17.04 0.53
C ALA A 72 -4.61 18.37 -0.17
N PRO A 73 -5.56 18.33 -1.11
CA PRO A 73 -6.09 19.55 -1.73
C PRO A 73 -6.57 20.55 -0.68
N GLY A 74 -6.24 21.83 -0.84
CA GLY A 74 -6.59 22.89 0.12
C GLY A 74 -5.65 23.01 1.34
N ARG A 75 -4.60 22.18 1.44
CA ARG A 75 -3.56 22.39 2.45
C ARG A 75 -2.85 23.73 2.21
N LYS A 76 -2.89 24.62 3.21
CA LYS A 76 -2.12 25.88 3.17
C LYS A 76 -0.64 25.58 2.86
N SER A 77 -0.02 26.43 2.06
CA SER A 77 1.42 26.36 1.76
C SER A 77 2.21 26.28 3.07
N LYS A 78 3.27 25.46 3.08
CA LYS A 78 4.23 25.48 4.19
C LYS A 78 4.78 26.91 4.29
N ALA A 79 5.01 27.41 5.51
CA ALA A 79 5.67 28.68 5.71
C ALA A 79 6.97 28.70 4.88
N GLN A 80 7.11 29.67 3.98
CA GLN A 80 8.36 29.87 3.27
C GLN A 80 9.38 30.33 4.31
N LEU A 81 10.30 29.44 4.71
CA LEU A 81 11.49 29.86 5.44
C LEU A 81 12.24 30.80 4.48
N LYS A 82 12.17 32.11 4.72
CA LYS A 82 13.13 33.03 4.11
C LYS A 82 14.46 32.72 4.77
N LEU A 83 15.35 32.03 4.06
CA LEU A 83 16.76 32.03 4.42
C LEU A 83 17.23 33.49 4.24
N SER A 84 17.43 34.18 5.37
CA SER A 84 18.13 35.46 5.46
C SER A 84 19.63 35.26 5.32
#